data_AF-A0A843C5H0-F1
#
_entry.id   AF-A0A843C5H0-F1
#
_cell.length_a   1.000
_cell.length_b   1.000
_cell.length_c   1.000
_cell.angle_alpha   90.00
_cell.angle_beta   90.00
_cell.angle_gamma   90.00
#
_symmetry.space_group_name_H-M   'P 1'
#
loop_
_entity.id
_entity.type
_entity.pdbx_description
1 polymer ?
#
loop_
_entity_poly.entity_id
_entity_poly.type
_entity_poly.pdbx_seq_one_letter_code
_entity_poly.pdbx_strand_id
1 'polypeptide(L)' 'MSACEKRIEIMEKEILYYAGRKRVLARRRYFRLLKSCNKEVGLEKPIYLKRS' A
#
# COMPACT_ATOMS: atom_id res chain seq x y z
N MET A 1 -9.04 8.60 10.32
CA MET A 1 -8.70 7.81 9.13
C MET A 1 -9.11 8.57 7.88
N SER A 2 -8.14 9.07 7.13
CA SER A 2 -8.33 9.67 5.82
C SER A 2 -8.80 8.63 4.80
N ALA A 3 -9.40 9.08 3.69
CA ALA A 3 -9.80 8.19 2.60
C ALA A 3 -8.62 7.38 2.04
N CYS A 4 -7.42 7.97 2.05
CA CYS A 4 -6.16 7.34 1.64
C CYS A 4 -5.76 6.19 2.57
N GLU A 5 -5.81 6.39 3.89
CA GLU A 5 -5.44 5.36 4.88
C GLU A 5 -6.35 4.12 4.79
N LYS A 6 -7.66 4.32 4.66
CA LYS A 6 -8.61 3.19 4.45
C LYS A 6 -8.28 2.39 3.20
N ARG A 7 -7.87 3.06 2.13
CA ARG A 7 -7.55 2.46 0.84
C ARG A 7 -6.23 1.69 0.88
N ILE A 8 -5.25 2.21 1.62
CA ILE A 8 -3.97 1.55 1.92
C ILE A 8 -4.22 0.25 2.68
N GLU A 9 -5.01 0.30 3.77
CA GLU A 9 -5.31 -0.87 4.60
C GLU A 9 -6.00 -1.99 3.80
N ILE A 10 -6.95 -1.64 2.93
CA ILE A 10 -7.62 -2.60 2.04
C ILE A 10 -6.60 -3.27 1.11
N MET A 11 -5.72 -2.48 0.47
CA MET A 11 -4.72 -3.04 -0.44
C MET A 11 -3.66 -3.89 0.28
N GLU A 12 -3.31 -3.60 1.54
CA GLU A 12 -2.43 -4.46 2.32
C GLU A 12 -3.05 -5.84 2.55
N LYS A 13 -4.35 -5.89 2.88
CA LYS A 13 -5.10 -7.13 2.99
C LYS A 13 -5.15 -7.89 1.66
N GLU A 14 -5.34 -7.19 0.54
CA GLU A 14 -5.29 -7.79 -0.80
C GLU A 14 -3.91 -8.39 -1.13
N ILE A 15 -2.82 -7.71 -0.77
CA ILE A 15 -1.45 -8.22 -1.00
C ILE A 15 -1.21 -9.50 -0.20
N LEU A 16 -1.67 -9.54 1.04
CA LEU A 16 -1.55 -10.71 1.90
C LEU A 16 -2.40 -11.87 1.37
N TYR A 17 -3.62 -11.58 0.91
CA TYR A 17 -4.56 -12.57 0.37
C TYR A 17 -4.14 -13.15 -0.99
N TYR A 18 -3.70 -12.30 -1.93
CA TYR A 18 -3.33 -12.75 -3.27
C TYR A 18 -1.97 -13.46 -3.29
N ALA A 19 -1.78 -14.34 -4.28
CA ALA A 19 -0.51 -15.03 -4.57
C ALA A 19 -0.07 -14.81 -6.04
N GLY A 20 1.19 -15.14 -6.35
CA GLY A 20 1.74 -15.09 -7.70
C GLY A 20 1.58 -13.73 -8.40
N ARG A 21 1.18 -13.74 -9.68
CA ARG A 21 1.03 -12.53 -10.50
C ARG A 21 0.01 -11.53 -9.92
N LYS A 22 -1.03 -12.01 -9.24
CA LYS A 22 -2.04 -11.15 -8.59
C LYS A 22 -1.43 -10.36 -7.43
N ARG A 23 -0.59 -10.99 -6.60
CA ARG A 23 0.16 -10.31 -5.52
C ARG A 23 1.10 -9.23 -6.07
N VAL A 24 1.79 -9.51 -7.18
CA VAL A 24 2.69 -8.54 -7.83
C VAL A 24 1.92 -7.31 -8.33
N LEU A 25 0.75 -7.52 -8.95
CA LEU A 25 -0.11 -6.43 -9.40
C LEU A 25 -0.67 -5.61 -8.22
N ALA A 26 -1.12 -6.27 -7.15
CA ALA A 26 -1.59 -5.61 -5.94
C ALA A 26 -0.50 -4.74 -5.30
N ARG A 27 0.74 -5.26 -5.20
CA ARG A 27 1.91 -4.47 -4.75
C ARG A 27 2.17 -3.24 -5.62
N ARG A 28 2.15 -3.38 -6.95
CA ARG A 28 2.36 -2.24 -7.86
C ARG A 28 1.28 -1.16 -7.72
N ARG A 29 0.03 -1.56 -7.50
CA ARG A 29 -1.08 -0.62 -7.24
C ARG A 29 -0.91 0.08 -5.90
N TYR A 30 -0.55 -0.68 -4.87
CA TYR A 30 -0.26 -0.17 -3.53
C TYR A 30 0.85 0.89 -3.53
N PHE A 31 1.98 0.62 -4.17
CA PHE A 31 3.09 1.59 -4.27
C PHE A 31 2.68 2.88 -4.98
N ARG A 32 1.84 2.79 -6.03
CA ARG A 32 1.30 3.97 -6.71
C ARG A 32 0.36 4.77 -5.80
N LEU A 33 -0.54 4.09 -5.10
CA LEU A 33 -1.44 4.70 -4.13
C LEU A 33 -0.65 5.42 -3.05
N LEU A 34 0.39 4.78 -2.52
CA LEU A 34 1.26 5.38 -1.52
C LEU A 34 1.98 6.61 -2.00
N LYS A 35 2.51 6.60 -3.23
CA LYS A 35 3.16 7.79 -3.79
C LYS A 35 2.16 8.96 -3.93
N SER A 36 0.89 8.66 -4.23
CA SER A 36 -0.18 9.65 -4.28
C SER A 36 -0.55 10.16 -2.88
N CYS A 37 -0.81 9.26 -1.94
CA CYS A 37 -1.18 9.60 -0.57
C CYS A 37 -0.02 10.25 0.21
N ASN A 38 1.24 9.92 -0.09
CA ASN A 38 2.40 10.53 0.56
C ASN A 38 2.59 11.99 0.12
N LYS A 39 2.24 12.34 -1.13
CA LYS A 39 2.17 13.75 -1.55
C LYS A 39 1.10 14.55 -0.80
N GLU A 40 0.00 13.90 -0.41
CA GLU A 40 -1.09 14.55 0.33
C GLU A 40 -0.86 14.60 1.86
N VAL A 41 -0.15 13.64 2.43
CA VAL A 41 -0.17 13.41 3.89
C VAL A 41 1.23 13.42 4.53
N GLY A 42 2.32 13.48 3.77
CA GLY A 42 3.69 13.41 4.34
C GLY A 42 3.96 12.10 5.08
N LEU A 43 3.27 11.01 4.69
CA LEU A 43 3.29 9.73 5.37
C LEU A 43 4.67 9.08 5.28
N GLU A 44 5.33 8.94 6.44
CA GLU A 44 6.50 8.08 6.61
C GLU A 44 6.22 6.67 6.06
N LYS A 45 7.27 6.05 5.51
CA LYS A 45 7.22 4.77 4.78
C LYS A 45 6.34 3.71 5.48
N PRO A 46 5.54 2.94 4.71
CA PRO A 46 4.66 1.92 5.26
C PRO A 46 5.46 0.82 5.96
N ILE A 47 4.86 0.26 7.01
CA ILE A 47 5.49 -0.60 8.02
C ILE A 47 6.21 -1.82 7.43
N TYR A 48 5.73 -2.38 6.31
CA TYR A 48 6.37 -3.55 5.69
C TYR A 48 7.68 -3.24 4.93
N LEU A 49 8.03 -1.97 4.74
CA LEU A 49 9.34 -1.55 4.23
C LEU A 49 10.37 -1.28 5.36
N LYS A 50 9.98 -1.35 6.64
CA LYS A 50 10.90 -1.16 7.79
C LYS A 50 11.66 -2.45 8.20
N ARG A 51 11.88 -3.40 7.27
CA ARG A 51 12.75 -4.56 7.51
C ARG A 51 13.63 -4.89 6.32
N SER A 52 14.77 -4.19 6.28
CA SER A 52 16.11 -4.66 5.88
C SER A 52 17.06 -3.48 5.91
#